data_AF-A0A9E5FJ97-F1
#
_entry.id   AF-A0A9E5FJ97-F1
#
_cell.length_a   1.000
_cell.length_b   1.000
_cell.length_c   1.000
_cell.angle_alpha   90.00
_cell.angle_beta   90.00
_cell.angle_gamma   90.00
#
_symmetry.space_group_name_H-M   'P 1'
#
loop_
_entity.id
_entity.type
_entity.pdbx_description
1 polymer ?
#
loop_
_entity_poly.entity_id
_entity_poly.type
_entity_poly.pdbx_seq_one_letter_code
_entity_poly.pdbx_strand_id
1 'polypeptide(L)'
;MGARKRLMAEQLKADKKQIAIAHLNDSPISPRKMRLVADLIRGIEVNKALNILTHNSKFASVGLEKLLRSAISNWEQKNEGADVSQEQLFVKSIEVGGGPMLKRIQPAPQGRAHRIRKRSNHVTIVVDGVK
;
A
#
# COMPACT_ATOMS: atom_id res chain seq x y z
N MET A 1 -19.21 -25.66 -11.67
CA MET A 1 -18.41 -25.23 -10.48
C MET A 1 -19.07 -25.83 -9.23
N GLY A 2 -18.37 -26.71 -8.50
CA GLY A 2 -18.95 -27.42 -7.34
C GLY A 2 -19.27 -26.49 -6.15
N ALA A 3 -20.19 -26.94 -5.27
CA ALA A 3 -20.70 -26.17 -4.13
C ALA A 3 -19.59 -25.60 -3.23
N ARG A 4 -18.54 -26.39 -2.95
CA ARG A 4 -17.38 -25.97 -2.15
C ARG A 4 -16.72 -24.68 -2.67
N LYS A 5 -16.52 -24.57 -3.98
CA LYS A 5 -15.84 -23.41 -4.58
C LYS A 5 -16.71 -22.16 -4.52
N ARG A 6 -18.04 -22.33 -4.56
CA ARG A 6 -18.99 -21.22 -4.40
C ARG A 6 -19.01 -20.70 -2.96
N LEU A 7 -19.18 -21.60 -1.98
CA LEU A 7 -19.19 -21.25 -0.56
C LEU A 7 -17.89 -20.56 -0.13
N MET A 8 -16.74 -21.06 -0.58
CA MET A 8 -15.44 -20.42 -0.31
C MET A 8 -15.35 -19.02 -0.92
N ALA A 9 -15.87 -18.82 -2.15
CA ALA A 9 -15.88 -17.50 -2.78
C ALA A 9 -16.81 -16.51 -2.08
N GLU A 10 -17.93 -16.99 -1.53
CA GLU A 10 -18.86 -16.19 -0.72
C GLU A 10 -18.21 -15.78 0.60
N GLN A 11 -17.53 -16.70 1.30
CA GLN A 11 -16.77 -16.41 2.52
C GLN A 11 -15.70 -15.33 2.28
N LEU A 12 -14.86 -15.49 1.25
CA LEU A 12 -13.81 -14.50 0.93
C LEU A 12 -14.37 -13.12 0.56
N LYS A 13 -15.55 -13.07 -0.07
CA LYS A 13 -16.23 -11.80 -0.37
C LYS A 13 -16.75 -11.14 0.91
N ALA A 14 -17.27 -11.92 1.85
CA ALA A 14 -17.73 -11.41 3.14
C ALA A 14 -16.56 -10.82 3.95
N ASP A 15 -15.42 -11.52 4.02
CA ASP A 15 -14.22 -11.04 4.72
C ASP A 15 -13.69 -9.72 4.12
N LYS A 16 -13.61 -9.64 2.79
CA LYS A 16 -13.20 -8.40 2.09
C LYS A 16 -14.16 -7.24 2.30
N LYS A 17 -15.43 -7.52 2.56
CA LYS A 17 -16.41 -6.45 2.85
C LYS A 17 -16.05 -5.75 4.15
N GLN A 18 -15.63 -6.51 5.17
CA GLN A 18 -15.23 -5.98 6.48
C GLN A 18 -13.89 -5.25 6.47
N ILE A 19 -12.87 -5.78 5.77
CA ILE A 19 -11.51 -5.22 5.85
C ILE A 19 -11.38 -3.94 5.00
N ALA A 20 -10.94 -2.82 5.58
CA ALA A 20 -10.63 -1.61 4.82
C ALA A 20 -9.24 -1.72 4.14
N ILE A 21 -9.23 -1.73 2.80
CA ILE A 21 -8.02 -1.94 1.98
C ILE A 21 -7.86 -0.77 1.02
N ALA A 22 -6.62 -0.35 0.78
CA ALA A 22 -6.28 0.53 -0.33
C ALA A 22 -5.03 0.04 -1.08
N HIS A 23 -4.97 0.33 -2.38
CA HIS A 23 -3.90 -0.10 -3.27
C HIS A 23 -3.30 1.06 -4.05
N LEU A 24 -1.98 1.04 -4.21
CA LEU A 24 -1.23 1.89 -5.14
C LEU A 24 -0.48 1.00 -6.14
N ASN A 25 -0.99 0.93 -7.36
CA ASN A 25 -0.43 0.11 -8.43
C ASN A 25 0.46 0.92 -9.37
N ASP A 26 1.42 0.24 -10.03
CA ASP A 26 2.37 0.78 -11.00
C ASP A 26 3.13 2.05 -10.58
N SER A 27 3.44 2.20 -9.30
CA SER A 27 4.22 3.35 -8.84
C SER A 27 5.66 3.27 -9.39
N PRO A 28 6.21 4.34 -10.00
CA PRO A 28 7.52 4.33 -10.68
C PRO A 28 8.71 4.39 -9.69
N ILE A 29 8.50 3.92 -8.46
CA ILE A 29 9.50 3.92 -7.39
C ILE A 29 10.02 2.49 -7.21
N SER A 30 11.31 2.37 -6.87
CA SER A 30 11.86 1.06 -6.56
C SER A 30 11.26 0.50 -5.26
N PRO A 31 10.86 -0.78 -5.21
CA PRO A 31 10.29 -1.39 -4.01
C PRO A 31 11.14 -1.22 -2.75
N ARG A 32 12.47 -1.25 -2.88
CA ARG A 32 13.40 -1.08 -1.75
C ARG A 32 13.28 0.30 -1.09
N LYS A 33 13.11 1.36 -1.88
CA LYS A 33 12.96 2.73 -1.35
C LYS A 33 11.61 2.91 -0.66
N MET A 34 10.56 2.27 -1.19
CA MET A 34 9.22 2.29 -0.59
C MET A 34 9.18 1.51 0.73
N ARG A 35 9.84 0.35 0.83
CA ARG A 35 9.90 -0.45 2.06
C ARG A 35 10.48 0.31 3.25
N LEU A 36 11.54 1.09 3.04
CA LEU A 36 12.14 1.92 4.10
C LEU A 36 11.14 2.87 4.76
N VAL A 37 10.21 3.43 3.98
CA VAL A 37 9.17 4.33 4.52
C VAL A 37 7.98 3.53 5.05
N ALA A 38 7.60 2.44 4.38
CA ALA A 38 6.52 1.57 4.82
C ALA A 38 6.80 0.93 6.19
N ASP A 39 8.05 0.58 6.48
CA ASP A 39 8.47 0.02 7.76
C ASP A 39 8.31 1.04 8.92
N LEU A 40 8.37 2.34 8.65
CA LEU A 40 8.18 3.38 9.66
C LEU A 40 6.73 3.52 10.11
N ILE A 41 5.76 3.17 9.26
CA ILE A 41 4.32 3.37 9.54
C ILE A 41 3.60 2.07 9.92
N ARG A 42 4.29 0.93 9.86
CA ARG A 42 3.70 -0.39 10.17
C ARG A 42 3.36 -0.46 11.66
N GLY A 43 2.09 -0.77 11.98
CA GLY A 43 1.62 -0.91 13.36
C GLY A 43 1.50 0.40 14.14
N ILE A 44 1.62 1.55 13.46
CA ILE A 44 1.44 2.87 14.07
C ILE A 44 0.00 3.33 13.88
N GLU A 45 -0.50 4.12 14.84
CA GLU A 45 -1.75 4.87 14.74
C GLU A 45 -1.78 5.75 13.48
N VAL A 46 -2.94 5.84 12.84
CA VAL A 46 -3.12 6.52 11.55
C VAL A 46 -2.71 7.99 11.58
N ASN A 47 -3.07 8.75 12.63
CA ASN A 47 -2.73 10.17 12.73
C ASN A 47 -1.22 10.38 12.84
N LYS A 48 -0.57 9.56 13.67
CA LYS A 48 0.89 9.59 13.81
C LYS A 48 1.58 9.16 12.51
N ALA A 49 1.04 8.15 11.81
CA ALA A 49 1.54 7.74 10.50
C ALA A 49 1.43 8.86 9.45
N LEU A 50 0.31 9.59 9.40
CA LEU A 50 0.16 10.77 8.53
C LEU A 50 1.23 11.82 8.83
N ASN A 51 1.44 12.16 10.10
CA ASN A 51 2.47 13.14 10.49
C ASN A 51 3.88 12.71 10.09
N ILE A 52 4.22 11.42 10.30
CA ILE A 52 5.50 10.87 9.87
C ILE A 52 5.65 11.00 8.35
N LEU A 53 4.61 10.68 7.57
CA LEU A 53 4.69 10.73 6.11
C LEU A 53 4.80 12.17 5.58
N THR A 54 4.04 13.11 6.13
CA THR A 54 4.04 14.53 5.71
C THR A 54 5.41 15.18 5.93
N HIS A 55 6.10 14.85 7.03
CA HIS A 55 7.38 15.46 7.39
C HIS A 55 8.62 14.64 7.00
N ASN A 56 8.44 13.51 6.31
CA ASN A 56 9.55 12.67 5.89
C ASN A 56 10.15 13.18 4.57
N SER A 57 11.46 13.42 4.57
CA SER A 57 12.23 13.91 3.42
C SER A 57 12.28 12.98 2.20
N LYS A 58 11.86 11.71 2.33
CA LYS A 58 11.86 10.76 1.22
C LYS A 58 10.67 10.99 0.29
N PHE A 59 10.92 11.06 -1.03
CA PHE A 59 9.87 11.18 -2.05
C PHE A 59 8.81 10.06 -2.00
N ALA A 60 9.18 8.87 -1.52
CA ALA A 60 8.27 7.75 -1.32
C ALA A 60 7.08 8.09 -0.39
N SER A 61 7.28 9.01 0.55
CA SER A 61 6.26 9.41 1.53
C SER A 61 5.06 10.09 0.88
N VAL A 62 5.27 10.87 -0.19
CA VAL A 62 4.20 11.61 -0.89
C VAL A 62 3.15 10.65 -1.48
N GLY A 63 3.60 9.53 -2.05
CA GLY A 63 2.70 8.51 -2.58
C GLY A 63 1.98 7.74 -1.48
N LEU A 64 2.68 7.43 -0.39
CA LEU A 64 2.13 6.70 0.76
C LEU A 64 1.13 7.53 1.57
N GLU A 65 1.35 8.84 1.69
CA GLU A 65 0.43 9.75 2.39
C GLU A 65 -0.94 9.77 1.71
N LYS A 66 -0.95 9.92 0.38
CA LYS A 66 -2.19 9.86 -0.41
C LYS A 66 -2.88 8.51 -0.28
N LEU A 67 -2.11 7.42 -0.30
CA LEU A 67 -2.64 6.07 -0.12
C LEU A 67 -3.26 5.88 1.27
N LEU A 68 -2.63 6.39 2.32
CA LEU A 68 -3.15 6.32 3.68
C LEU A 68 -4.45 7.12 3.83
N ARG A 69 -4.52 8.33 3.28
CA ARG A 69 -5.77 9.12 3.23
C ARG A 69 -6.89 8.38 2.50
N SER A 70 -6.57 7.71 1.39
CA SER A 70 -7.55 6.86 0.68
C SER A 70 -8.00 5.67 1.52
N ALA A 71 -7.11 5.06 2.32
CA ALA A 71 -7.47 3.95 3.19
C ALA A 71 -8.42 4.36 4.31
N ILE A 72 -8.22 5.56 4.88
CA ILE A 72 -9.13 6.15 5.87
C ILE A 72 -10.52 6.36 5.26
N SER A 73 -10.60 6.97 4.08
CA SER A 73 -11.88 7.19 3.41
C SER A 73 -12.59 5.87 3.05
N ASN A 74 -11.84 4.84 2.65
CA ASN A 74 -12.41 3.50 2.41
C ASN A 74 -12.93 2.84 3.70
N TRP A 75 -12.32 3.14 4.84
CA TRP A 75 -12.77 2.66 6.14
C TRP A 75 -14.06 3.39 6.58
N GLU A 76 -14.09 4.72 6.46
CA GLU A 76 -15.29 5.54 6.72
C GLU A 76 -16.51 5.05 5.94
N GLN A 77 -16.35 4.76 4.64
CA GLN A 77 -17.43 4.26 3.79
C GLN A 77 -17.95 2.87 4.19
N LYS A 78 -17.14 2.07 4.88
CA LYS A 78 -17.54 0.73 5.32
C LYS A 78 -18.22 0.73 6.67
N ASN A 79 -17.87 1.71 7.51
CA ASN A 79 -18.35 1.83 8.88
C ASN A 79 -19.28 3.05 8.99
N GLU A 80 -20.32 3.10 8.14
CA GLU A 80 -21.33 4.17 8.17
C GLU A 80 -21.96 4.26 9.57
N GLY A 81 -21.60 5.32 10.33
CA GLY A 81 -22.07 5.56 11.70
C GLY A 81 -21.00 5.51 12.79
N ALA A 82 -19.76 5.11 12.46
CA ALA A 82 -18.61 5.23 13.35
C ALA A 82 -17.80 6.49 13.02
N ASP A 83 -17.56 7.33 14.03
CA ASP A 83 -16.67 8.48 13.88
C ASP A 83 -15.20 8.04 13.95
N VAL A 84 -14.44 8.35 12.89
CA VAL A 84 -12.98 8.18 12.81
C VAL A 84 -12.25 8.82 13.99
N SER A 85 -12.82 9.88 14.56
CA SER A 85 -12.27 10.61 15.71
C SER A 85 -12.40 9.84 17.03
N GLN A 86 -13.38 8.93 17.14
CA GLN A 86 -13.65 8.14 18.34
C GLN A 86 -12.97 6.78 18.29
N GLU A 87 -12.74 6.24 17.09
CA GLU A 87 -12.06 4.96 16.90
C GLU A 87 -10.54 5.14 16.73
N GLN A 88 -9.76 4.46 17.57
CA GLN A 88 -8.31 4.42 17.42
C GLN A 88 -7.94 3.52 16.23
N LEU A 89 -7.76 4.14 15.07
CA LEU A 89 -7.35 3.47 13.83
C LEU A 89 -5.83 3.29 13.78
N PHE A 90 -5.39 2.13 13.31
CA PHE A 90 -3.98 1.84 13.12
C PHE A 90 -3.71 1.13 11.79
N VAL A 91 -2.47 1.24 11.32
CA VAL A 91 -2.02 0.54 10.11
C VAL A 91 -1.75 -0.92 10.47
N LYS A 92 -2.75 -1.79 10.26
CA LYS A 92 -2.67 -3.23 10.54
C LYS A 92 -1.61 -3.94 9.72
N SER A 93 -1.61 -3.73 8.41
CA SER A 93 -0.60 -4.31 7.53
C SER A 93 -0.29 -3.40 6.36
N ILE A 94 0.99 -3.34 6.02
CA ILE A 94 1.49 -2.65 4.82
C ILE A 94 2.47 -3.55 4.09
N GLU A 95 2.16 -3.81 2.82
CA GLU A 95 2.93 -4.69 1.96
C GLU A 95 3.41 -3.92 0.73
N VAL A 96 4.70 -4.11 0.40
CA VAL A 96 5.33 -3.51 -0.78
C VAL A 96 5.87 -4.61 -1.69
N GLY A 97 5.06 -4.92 -2.71
CA GLY A 97 5.37 -5.88 -3.77
C GLY A 97 6.26 -5.31 -4.87
N GLY A 98 6.80 -6.19 -5.70
CA GLY A 98 7.46 -5.80 -6.96
C GLY A 98 6.43 -5.61 -8.07
N GLY A 99 6.64 -4.62 -8.93
CA GLY A 99 5.82 -4.38 -10.12
C GLY A 99 6.55 -4.69 -11.43
N PRO A 100 5.91 -4.44 -12.59
CA PRO A 100 6.50 -4.64 -13.91
C PRO A 100 7.77 -3.79 -14.10
N MET A 101 8.82 -4.41 -14.64
CA MET A 101 10.12 -3.76 -14.79
C MET A 101 10.42 -3.44 -16.25
N LEU A 102 10.62 -2.16 -16.56
CA LEU A 102 11.07 -1.74 -17.88
C LEU A 102 12.58 -1.94 -18.01
N LYS A 103 12.99 -2.52 -19.15
CA LYS A 103 14.39 -2.73 -19.52
C LYS A 103 14.79 -1.69 -20.56
N ARG A 104 15.92 -1.01 -20.36
CA ARG A 104 16.52 -0.06 -21.29
C ARG A 104 18.00 -0.39 -21.49
N ILE A 105 18.55 -0.03 -22.63
CA ILE A 105 19.97 -0.21 -22.95
C ILE A 105 20.69 1.11 -22.72
N GLN A 106 21.88 1.06 -22.14
CA GLN A 106 22.80 2.18 -22.02
C GLN A 106 24.07 1.84 -22.79
N PRO A 107 24.50 2.69 -23.75
CA PRO A 107 25.80 2.55 -24.40
C PRO A 107 26.92 2.61 -23.36
N ALA A 108 27.90 1.73 -23.49
CA ALA A 108 29.05 1.64 -22.62
C ALA A 108 30.36 1.62 -23.43
N PRO A 109 31.53 1.90 -22.80
CA PRO A 109 32.81 1.91 -23.50
C PRO A 109 33.11 0.58 -24.21
N GLN A 110 33.96 0.64 -25.23
CA GLN A 110 34.39 -0.52 -26.02
C GLN A 110 33.24 -1.24 -26.74
N GLY A 111 32.25 -0.50 -27.24
CA GLY A 111 31.12 -1.06 -28.02
C GLY A 111 30.17 -1.95 -27.21
N ARG A 112 30.18 -1.83 -25.87
CA ARG A 112 29.36 -2.66 -24.97
C ARG A 112 27.97 -2.06 -24.75
N ALA A 113 26.99 -2.91 -24.42
CA ALA A 113 25.63 -2.51 -24.08
C ALA A 113 25.26 -2.96 -22.66
N HIS A 114 25.10 -2.01 -21.74
CA HIS A 114 24.64 -2.29 -20.38
C HIS A 114 23.12 -2.20 -20.26
N ARG A 115 22.54 -2.99 -19.35
CA ARG A 115 21.09 -3.03 -19.13
C ARG A 115 20.69 -2.19 -17.92
N ILE A 116 19.94 -1.12 -18.15
CA ILE A 116 19.24 -0.37 -17.09
C ILE A 116 17.87 -1.01 -16.82
N ARG A 117 17.54 -1.16 -15.53
CA ARG A 117 16.25 -1.67 -15.05
C ARG A 117 15.47 -0.56 -14.34
N LYS A 118 14.39 -0.07 -14.93
CA LYS A 118 13.45 0.86 -14.27
C LYS A 118 12.37 0.02 -13.58
N ARG A 119 12.48 -0.09 -12.26
CA ARG A 119 11.60 -0.92 -11.43
C ARG A 119 10.41 -0.10 -10.95
N SER A 120 9.23 -0.70 -10.96
CA SER A 120 8.04 -0.21 -10.28
C SER A 120 7.69 -1.08 -9.06
N ASN A 121 6.69 -0.65 -8.31
CA ASN A 121 6.17 -1.39 -7.17
C ASN A 121 4.65 -1.29 -7.07
N HIS A 122 4.09 -2.18 -6.25
CA HIS A 122 2.69 -2.15 -5.83
C HIS A 122 2.67 -2.08 -4.31
N VAL A 123 1.82 -1.22 -3.75
CA VAL A 123 1.63 -1.08 -2.30
C VAL A 123 0.21 -1.43 -1.95
N THR A 124 0.05 -2.26 -0.92
CA THR A 124 -1.25 -2.54 -0.30
C THR A 124 -1.19 -2.11 1.14
N ILE A 125 -2.18 -1.34 1.58
CA ILE A 125 -2.35 -0.94 2.97
C ILE A 125 -3.70 -1.45 3.47
N VAL A 126 -3.71 -1.92 4.72
CA VAL A 126 -4.91 -2.33 5.44
C VAL A 126 -4.94 -1.53 6.75
N VAL A 127 -6.08 -0.89 6.99
CA VAL A 127 -6.35 -0.14 8.22
C VAL A 127 -7.43 -0.90 9.00
N ASP A 128 -7.27 -0.93 10.31
CA ASP A 128 -8.22 -1.60 11.22
C ASP A 128 -8.36 -0.75 12.49
N GLY A 129 -9.50 -0.90 13.16
CA GLY A 129 -9.77 -0.27 14.45
C GLY A 129 -9.27 -1.15 15.60
N VAL A 130 -8.76 -0.56 16.68
CA VAL A 130 -8.52 -1.31 17.92
C VAL A 130 -9.89 -1.61 18.53
N LYS A 131 -10.22 -2.90 18.69
CA LYS A 131 -11.37 -3.36 19.49
C LYS A 131 -11.13 -3.16 20.98
#